data_AF-A0A3P7IYF1-F1
#
_entry.id   AF-A0A3P7IYF1-F1
#
_cell.length_a   1.000
_cell.length_b   1.000
_cell.length_c   1.000
_cell.angle_alpha   90.00
_cell.angle_beta   90.00
_cell.angle_gamma   90.00
#
_symmetry.space_group_name_H-M   'P 1'
#
loop_
_entity.id
_entity.type
_entity.pdbx_description
1 polymer ?
#
loop_
_entity_poly.entity_id
_entity_poly.type
_entity_poly.pdbx_seq_one_letter_code
_entity_poly.pdbx_strand_id
1 'polypeptide(L)'
;MSLGHNPIVNYAMARSPGMTMNWKVIRVRASNAVGEGPYSEWVRFTTHPAAPPAPTGLQEEASFPHAVEISFEAPSPPHGNLDYYRIRHTPSGQLNYKEVRVEAERLECSDASKRDRLCFRVHDLEPEQDYEIEVAAHTEGGAWSDWSEPLSARTEQQR
;
A
#
# COMPACT_ATOMS: atom_id res chain seq x y z
N MET A 1 -32.12 23.39 34.90
CA MET A 1 -31.44 23.84 33.66
C MET A 1 -30.16 23.03 33.54
N SER A 2 -30.14 22.02 32.67
CA SER A 2 -28.98 21.16 32.44
C SER A 2 -28.16 21.76 31.31
N LEU A 3 -26.96 22.28 31.61
CA LEU A 3 -25.99 22.66 30.58
C LEU A 3 -25.13 21.45 30.31
N GLY A 4 -25.52 20.68 29.29
CA GLY A 4 -24.71 19.61 28.72
C GLY A 4 -23.42 20.18 28.13
N HIS A 5 -22.37 20.25 28.94
CA HIS A 5 -21.03 20.54 28.47
C HIS A 5 -20.41 19.22 28.01
N ASN A 6 -20.24 19.07 26.69
CA ASN A 6 -19.37 18.05 26.13
C ASN A 6 -17.92 18.38 26.51
N PRO A 7 -17.21 17.55 27.29
CA PRO A 7 -15.81 17.79 27.58
C PRO A 7 -15.00 17.64 26.29
N ILE A 8 -14.29 18.70 25.90
CA ILE A 8 -13.30 18.62 24.83
C ILE A 8 -12.08 17.91 25.41
N VAL A 9 -11.77 16.72 24.90
CA VAL A 9 -10.59 15.94 25.30
C VAL A 9 -9.40 16.40 24.46
N ASN A 10 -8.39 16.97 25.10
CA ASN A 10 -7.13 17.34 24.46
C ASN A 10 -6.10 16.21 24.60
N TYR A 11 -5.43 15.84 23.50
CA TYR A 11 -4.45 14.75 23.43
C TYR A 11 -3.03 15.29 23.18
N ALA A 12 -2.03 14.69 23.82
CA ALA A 12 -0.62 14.90 23.51
C ALA A 12 0.02 13.55 23.11
N MET A 13 0.53 13.46 21.87
CA MET A 13 1.25 12.30 21.35
C MET A 13 2.74 12.60 21.25
N ALA A 14 3.59 11.72 21.76
CA ALA A 14 5.05 11.82 21.62
C ALA A 14 5.65 10.52 21.06
N ARG A 15 6.66 10.65 20.19
CA ARG A 15 7.59 9.56 19.87
C ARG A 15 8.68 9.56 20.93
N SER A 16 8.95 8.41 21.52
CA SER A 16 10.00 8.25 22.52
C SER A 16 11.37 8.26 21.85
N PRO A 17 12.31 9.14 22.25
CA PRO A 17 13.66 9.14 21.70
C PRO A 17 14.38 7.83 22.03
N GLY A 18 15.01 7.19 21.03
CA GLY A 18 15.97 6.09 21.24
C GLY A 18 15.43 4.66 21.21
N MET A 19 14.19 4.41 20.78
CA MET A 19 13.69 3.04 20.61
C MET A 19 13.34 2.73 19.15
N THR A 20 13.91 1.63 18.64
CA THR A 20 13.63 1.01 17.33
C THR A 20 12.22 0.40 17.21
N MET A 21 11.39 0.53 18.25
CA MET A 21 10.02 -0.01 18.32
C MET A 21 8.98 1.11 18.16
N ASN A 22 7.93 0.88 17.38
CA ASN A 22 6.83 1.78 17.00
C ASN A 22 5.86 2.20 18.13
N TRP A 23 6.23 2.04 19.40
CA TRP A 23 5.35 2.45 20.50
C TRP A 23 5.19 3.97 20.60
N LYS A 24 4.04 4.38 21.11
CA LYS A 24 3.60 5.76 21.33
C LYS A 24 3.08 5.87 22.75
N VAL A 25 3.10 7.08 23.29
CA VAL A 25 2.45 7.40 24.56
C VAL A 25 1.42 8.50 24.37
N ILE A 26 0.30 8.35 25.08
CA ILE A 26 -0.78 9.33 25.12
C ILE A 26 -1.19 9.58 26.56
N ARG A 27 -1.59 10.82 26.84
CA ARG A 27 -2.29 11.21 28.06
C ARG A 27 -3.38 12.19 27.70
N VAL A 28 -4.43 12.26 28.51
CA VAL A 28 -5.62 13.07 28.28
C VAL A 28 -5.86 14.02 29.45
N ARG A 29 -6.52 15.14 29.22
CA ARG A 29 -7.04 16.01 30.29
C ARG A 29 -8.42 16.52 29.94
N ALA A 30 -9.21 16.82 30.98
CA ALA A 30 -10.50 17.46 30.81
C ALA A 30 -10.35 18.99 30.66
N SER A 31 -11.17 19.60 29.81
CA SER A 31 -11.27 21.05 29.66
C SER A 31 -12.73 21.50 29.75
N ASN A 32 -12.99 22.58 30.48
CA ASN A 32 -14.30 23.24 30.57
C ASN A 32 -14.14 24.77 30.50
N ALA A 33 -15.26 25.51 30.57
CA ALA A 33 -15.26 26.97 30.48
C ALA A 33 -14.48 27.69 31.61
N VAL A 34 -14.20 27.01 32.72
CA VAL A 34 -13.44 27.54 33.87
C VAL A 34 -11.94 27.29 33.70
N GLY A 35 -11.55 26.22 32.99
CA GLY A 35 -10.16 25.91 32.71
C GLY A 35 -9.90 24.44 32.45
N GLU A 36 -8.62 24.07 32.49
CA GLU A 36 -8.14 22.73 32.19
C GLU A 36 -7.78 21.97 33.46
N GLY A 37 -8.23 20.73 33.58
CA GLY A 37 -7.86 19.82 34.65
C GLY A 37 -6.46 19.23 34.48
N PRO A 38 -5.98 18.45 35.48
CA PRO A 38 -4.71 17.75 35.38
C PRO A 38 -4.74 16.71 34.25
N TYR A 39 -3.55 16.40 33.72
CA TYR A 39 -3.38 15.27 32.80
C TYR A 39 -3.54 13.93 33.52
N SER A 40 -4.00 12.93 32.78
CA SER A 40 -3.94 11.53 33.17
C SER A 40 -2.49 11.03 33.22
N GLU A 41 -2.32 9.83 33.79
CA GLU A 41 -1.11 9.04 33.60
C GLU A 41 -0.86 8.76 32.11
N TRP A 42 0.42 8.52 31.77
CA TRP A 42 0.82 8.12 30.43
C TRP A 42 0.40 6.69 30.13
N VAL A 43 -0.27 6.48 28.99
CA VAL A 43 -0.61 5.15 28.46
C VAL A 43 0.30 4.84 27.28
N ARG A 44 0.90 3.65 27.28
CA ARG A 44 1.75 3.13 26.19
C ARG A 44 0.95 2.24 25.24
N PHE A 45 1.10 2.44 23.93
CA PHE A 45 0.48 1.63 22.89
C PHE A 45 1.37 1.52 21.64
N THR A 46 1.08 0.62 20.72
CA THR A 46 1.76 0.48 19.42
C THR A 46 0.81 0.83 18.28
N THR A 47 1.29 1.55 17.27
CA THR A 47 0.52 1.84 16.05
C THR A 47 0.88 0.83 14.96
N HIS A 48 -0.08 0.36 14.17
CA HIS A 48 0.24 -0.44 12.99
C HIS A 48 1.22 0.31 12.06
N PRO A 49 2.06 -0.41 11.28
CA PRO A 49 2.85 0.19 10.21
C PRO A 49 1.96 1.05 9.30
N ALA A 50 2.52 2.13 8.77
CA ALA A 50 1.83 2.90 7.77
C ALA A 50 1.70 2.08 6.48
N ALA A 51 0.69 2.37 5.67
CA ALA A 51 0.66 1.88 4.29
C ALA A 51 1.94 2.35 3.57
N PRO A 52 2.55 1.51 2.72
CA PRO A 52 3.65 1.96 1.88
C PRO A 52 3.16 2.98 0.84
N PRO A 53 4.05 3.76 0.22
CA PRO A 53 3.73 4.48 -1.02
C PRO A 53 3.32 3.49 -2.12
N ALA A 54 2.71 3.99 -3.20
CA ALA A 54 2.43 3.15 -4.36
C ALA A 54 3.74 2.65 -5.00
N PRO A 55 3.77 1.43 -5.56
CA PRO A 55 4.85 0.97 -6.40
C PRO A 55 5.08 1.91 -7.60
N THR A 56 6.32 2.03 -8.04
CA THR A 56 6.72 2.95 -9.11
C THR A 56 7.39 2.23 -10.27
N GLY A 57 7.58 2.95 -11.37
CA GLY A 57 8.36 2.45 -12.50
C GLY A 57 7.74 1.22 -13.15
N LEU A 58 6.41 1.08 -13.19
CA LEU A 58 5.73 -0.04 -13.84
C LEU A 58 6.04 -0.04 -15.35
N GLN A 59 6.50 -1.17 -15.88
CA GLN A 59 6.96 -1.33 -17.26
C GLN A 59 6.49 -2.66 -17.85
N GLU A 60 6.20 -2.66 -19.16
CA GLU A 60 5.99 -3.88 -19.94
C GLU A 60 7.35 -4.47 -20.33
N GLU A 61 7.54 -5.77 -20.08
CA GLU A 61 8.76 -6.51 -20.39
C GLU A 61 8.62 -7.39 -21.62
N ALA A 62 7.45 -8.03 -21.76
CA ALA A 62 7.10 -8.83 -22.91
C ALA A 62 5.59 -9.01 -22.99
N SER A 63 5.07 -9.11 -24.21
CA SER A 63 3.66 -9.41 -24.48
C SER A 63 3.52 -10.72 -25.21
N PHE A 64 2.42 -11.42 -24.93
CA PHE A 64 2.04 -12.70 -25.49
C PHE A 64 0.54 -12.68 -25.82
N PRO A 65 0.00 -13.67 -26.57
CA PRO A 65 -1.42 -13.68 -26.89
C PRO A 65 -2.35 -13.77 -25.66
N HIS A 66 -1.91 -14.39 -24.57
CA HIS A 66 -2.73 -14.59 -23.36
C HIS A 66 -2.04 -14.11 -22.08
N ALA A 67 -0.96 -13.35 -22.20
CA ALA A 67 -0.20 -12.89 -21.06
C ALA A 67 0.62 -11.64 -21.35
N VAL A 68 0.91 -10.87 -20.31
CA VAL A 68 1.87 -9.76 -20.33
C VAL A 68 2.82 -9.93 -19.16
N GLU A 69 4.12 -9.89 -19.40
CA GLU A 69 5.13 -9.77 -18.36
C GLU A 69 5.36 -8.29 -18.05
N ILE A 70 5.27 -7.95 -16.77
CA ILE A 70 5.50 -6.60 -16.25
C ILE A 70 6.62 -6.61 -15.24
N SER A 71 7.27 -5.46 -15.06
CA SER A 71 8.18 -5.22 -13.95
C SER A 71 7.90 -3.88 -13.27
N PHE A 72 8.25 -3.76 -11.99
CA PHE A 72 8.07 -2.55 -11.20
C PHE A 72 9.09 -2.46 -10.06
N GLU A 73 9.18 -1.28 -9.47
CA GLU A 73 10.03 -1.00 -8.31
C GLU A 73 9.21 -1.10 -7.02
N ALA A 74 9.81 -1.69 -5.99
CA ALA A 74 9.20 -1.72 -4.67
C ALA A 74 9.08 -0.28 -4.10
N PRO A 75 8.01 0.01 -3.32
CA PRO A 75 7.86 1.32 -2.70
C PRO A 75 9.04 1.71 -1.81
N SER A 76 9.45 2.98 -1.92
CA SER A 76 10.51 3.56 -1.09
C SER A 76 10.05 4.89 -0.47
N PRO A 77 10.10 5.04 0.86
CA PRO A 77 10.44 4.02 1.85
C PRO A 77 9.34 2.96 2.01
N PRO A 78 9.66 1.70 2.40
CA PRO A 78 8.69 0.60 2.45
C PRO A 78 7.71 0.68 3.63
N HIS A 79 7.94 1.59 4.60
CA HIS A 79 7.10 1.76 5.80
C HIS A 79 6.82 0.49 6.64
N GLY A 80 7.62 -0.57 6.47
CA GLY A 80 7.49 -1.86 7.17
C GLY A 80 8.15 -2.97 6.35
N ASN A 81 7.83 -4.22 6.66
CA ASN A 81 8.13 -5.36 5.79
C ASN A 81 7.05 -5.45 4.72
N LEU A 82 7.44 -5.55 3.44
CA LEU A 82 6.50 -5.76 2.34
C LEU A 82 6.29 -7.27 2.16
N ASP A 83 5.05 -7.73 2.32
CA ASP A 83 4.70 -9.15 2.33
C ASP A 83 3.87 -9.57 1.11
N TYR A 84 3.02 -8.67 0.59
CA TYR A 84 2.18 -8.94 -0.58
C TYR A 84 2.12 -7.77 -1.56
N TYR A 85 1.82 -8.12 -2.81
CA TYR A 85 1.38 -7.20 -3.85
C TYR A 85 0.03 -7.64 -4.41
N ARG A 86 -0.72 -6.67 -4.91
CA ARG A 86 -1.91 -6.91 -5.72
C ARG A 86 -1.68 -6.32 -7.10
N ILE A 87 -2.06 -7.06 -8.13
CA ILE A 87 -1.98 -6.65 -9.52
C ILE A 87 -3.40 -6.71 -10.06
N ARG A 88 -3.90 -5.60 -10.59
CA ARG A 88 -5.18 -5.59 -11.32
C ARG A 88 -4.94 -5.33 -12.79
N HIS A 89 -5.78 -5.92 -13.63
CA HIS A 89 -5.81 -5.65 -15.05
C HIS A 89 -7.25 -5.44 -15.52
N THR A 90 -7.45 -4.38 -16.30
CA THR A 90 -8.75 -3.95 -16.82
C THR A 90 -8.67 -3.90 -18.34
N PRO A 91 -9.51 -4.65 -19.08
CA PRO A 91 -9.56 -4.49 -20.53
C PRO A 91 -10.00 -3.07 -20.90
N SER A 92 -9.37 -2.47 -21.92
CA SER A 92 -9.71 -1.14 -22.40
C SER A 92 -11.19 -1.05 -22.80
N GLY A 93 -11.86 0.03 -22.36
CA GLY A 93 -13.29 0.24 -22.58
C GLY A 93 -14.20 -0.56 -21.64
N GLN A 94 -13.66 -1.34 -20.71
CA GLN A 94 -14.41 -2.04 -19.68
C GLN A 94 -14.19 -1.41 -18.29
N LEU A 95 -15.14 -1.63 -17.38
CA LEU A 95 -15.02 -1.21 -15.98
C LEU A 95 -14.69 -2.38 -15.04
N ASN A 96 -14.86 -3.61 -15.52
CA ASN A 96 -14.59 -4.80 -14.74
C ASN A 96 -13.10 -5.14 -14.82
N TYR A 97 -12.45 -5.18 -13.66
CA TYR A 97 -11.06 -5.61 -13.53
C TYR A 97 -11.01 -7.02 -12.93
N LYS A 98 -9.91 -7.73 -13.21
CA LYS A 98 -9.49 -8.89 -12.44
C LYS A 98 -8.30 -8.48 -11.56
N GLU A 99 -8.26 -8.97 -10.33
CA GLU A 99 -7.17 -8.73 -9.38
C GLU A 99 -6.55 -10.07 -8.95
N VAL A 100 -5.23 -10.10 -8.86
CA VAL A 100 -4.47 -11.20 -8.27
C VAL A 100 -3.62 -10.67 -7.13
N ARG A 101 -3.51 -11.48 -6.07
CA ARG A 101 -2.60 -11.23 -4.94
C ARG A 101 -1.44 -12.21 -5.00
N VAL A 102 -0.24 -11.69 -4.76
CA VAL A 102 1.01 -12.44 -4.85
C VAL A 102 1.92 -12.07 -3.69
N GLU A 103 2.60 -13.07 -3.14
CA GLU A 103 3.60 -12.89 -2.09
C GLU A 103 4.80 -12.14 -2.66
N ALA A 104 5.35 -11.18 -1.91
CA ALA A 104 6.49 -10.37 -2.35
C ALA A 104 7.70 -11.21 -2.78
N GLU A 105 7.95 -12.32 -2.07
CA GLU A 105 9.05 -13.25 -2.34
C GLU A 105 8.88 -14.03 -3.66
N ARG A 106 7.69 -14.08 -4.25
CA ARG A 106 7.44 -14.75 -5.55
C ARG A 106 7.70 -13.84 -6.75
N LEU A 107 7.93 -12.55 -6.51
CA LEU A 107 8.12 -11.56 -7.56
C LEU A 107 9.60 -11.45 -7.91
N GLU A 108 10.07 -12.36 -8.76
CA GLU A 108 11.47 -12.43 -9.17
C GLU A 108 11.61 -12.27 -10.68
N CYS A 109 12.48 -11.37 -11.11
CA CYS A 109 12.86 -11.26 -12.51
C CYS A 109 13.83 -12.39 -12.90
N SER A 110 13.55 -13.08 -14.00
CA SER A 110 14.47 -14.09 -14.56
C SER A 110 15.76 -13.47 -15.11
N ASP A 111 15.70 -12.20 -15.52
CA ASP A 111 16.84 -11.43 -15.99
C ASP A 111 17.68 -10.90 -14.82
N ALA A 112 18.91 -11.39 -14.73
CA ALA A 112 19.91 -11.01 -13.75
C ALA A 112 20.29 -9.51 -13.76
N SER A 113 19.98 -8.76 -14.82
CA SER A 113 20.19 -7.32 -14.87
C SER A 113 19.10 -6.52 -14.13
N LYS A 114 17.97 -7.15 -13.79
CA LYS A 114 16.79 -6.52 -13.15
C LYS A 114 16.62 -6.95 -11.70
N ARG A 115 17.70 -7.25 -11.00
CA ARG A 115 17.66 -7.73 -9.59
C ARG A 115 17.05 -6.73 -8.62
N ASP A 116 17.03 -5.45 -8.97
CA ASP A 116 16.43 -4.38 -8.16
C ASP A 116 14.94 -4.15 -8.49
N ARG A 117 14.38 -4.95 -9.40
CA ARG A 117 12.98 -4.87 -9.83
C ARG A 117 12.24 -6.15 -9.47
N LEU A 118 10.92 -6.02 -9.37
CA LEU A 118 9.98 -7.10 -9.15
C LEU A 118 9.29 -7.41 -10.48
N CYS A 119 9.21 -8.69 -10.85
CA CYS A 119 8.57 -9.10 -12.11
C CYS A 119 7.36 -10.00 -11.84
N PHE A 120 6.34 -9.84 -12.69
CA PHE A 120 5.13 -10.65 -12.64
C PHE A 120 4.61 -10.92 -14.05
N ARG A 121 4.10 -12.13 -14.30
CA ARG A 121 3.36 -12.44 -15.53
C ARG A 121 1.86 -12.40 -15.26
N VAL A 122 1.17 -11.44 -15.85
CA VAL A 122 -0.28 -11.39 -15.87
C VAL A 122 -0.79 -12.41 -16.89
N HIS A 123 -1.63 -13.34 -16.46
CA HIS A 123 -2.19 -14.43 -17.26
C HIS A 123 -3.69 -14.25 -17.53
N ASP A 124 -4.29 -15.19 -18.27
CA ASP A 124 -5.72 -15.26 -18.57
C ASP A 124 -6.28 -14.00 -19.27
N LEU A 125 -5.45 -13.45 -20.17
CA LEU A 125 -5.78 -12.32 -21.02
C LEU A 125 -6.33 -12.77 -22.37
N GLU A 126 -7.14 -11.92 -22.99
CA GLU A 126 -7.64 -12.12 -24.35
C GLU A 126 -6.59 -11.63 -25.37
N PRO A 127 -6.40 -12.31 -26.52
CA PRO A 127 -5.49 -11.86 -27.58
C PRO A 127 -5.93 -10.56 -28.24
N GLU A 128 -4.97 -9.81 -28.78
CA GLU A 128 -5.21 -8.56 -29.52
C GLU A 128 -6.03 -7.52 -28.74
N GLN A 129 -5.92 -7.50 -27.41
CA GLN A 129 -6.70 -6.64 -26.52
C GLN A 129 -5.78 -5.70 -25.74
N ASP A 130 -6.15 -4.42 -25.69
CA ASP A 130 -5.49 -3.41 -24.87
C ASP A 130 -5.98 -3.54 -23.41
N TYR A 131 -5.07 -3.44 -22.45
CA TYR A 131 -5.32 -3.51 -21.01
C TYR A 131 -4.66 -2.33 -20.27
N GLU A 132 -5.29 -1.91 -19.17
CA GLU A 132 -4.66 -1.10 -18.14
C GLU A 132 -4.27 -1.99 -16.95
N ILE A 133 -3.00 -1.94 -16.56
CA ILE A 133 -2.43 -2.76 -15.48
C ILE A 133 -1.92 -1.83 -14.37
N GLU A 134 -2.24 -2.15 -13.13
CA GLU A 134 -1.81 -1.38 -11.95
C GLU A 134 -1.40 -2.32 -10.82
N VAL A 135 -0.48 -1.83 -9.98
CA VAL A 135 0.09 -2.60 -8.87
C VAL A 135 -0.03 -1.82 -7.56
N ALA A 136 -0.32 -2.50 -6.45
CA ALA A 136 -0.20 -1.93 -5.11
C ALA A 136 0.55 -2.88 -4.17
N ALA A 137 1.18 -2.32 -3.14
CA ALA A 137 1.95 -3.07 -2.15
C ALA A 137 1.24 -3.11 -0.80
N HIS A 138 1.58 -4.10 0.02
CA HIS A 138 1.09 -4.26 1.37
C HIS A 138 2.26 -4.30 2.35
N THR A 139 2.08 -3.69 3.53
CA THR A 139 2.99 -3.84 4.66
C THR A 139 2.43 -4.85 5.66
N GLU A 140 3.27 -5.74 6.17
CA GLU A 140 2.91 -6.74 7.17
C GLU A 140 2.30 -6.07 8.41
N GLY A 141 1.06 -6.45 8.77
CA GLY A 141 0.30 -5.83 9.87
C GLY A 141 -0.10 -4.37 9.61
N GLY A 142 0.12 -3.84 8.41
CA GLY A 142 -0.24 -2.50 7.97
C GLY A 142 -1.43 -2.50 7.02
N ALA A 143 -1.41 -1.60 6.06
CA ALA A 143 -2.45 -1.42 5.05
C ALA A 143 -1.86 -1.45 3.64
N TRP A 144 -2.74 -1.60 2.65
CA TRP A 144 -2.37 -1.50 1.24
C TRP A 144 -2.03 -0.07 0.85
N SER A 145 -1.07 0.11 -0.05
CA SER A 145 -0.85 1.37 -0.74
C SER A 145 -2.01 1.71 -1.67
N ASP A 146 -2.00 2.96 -2.15
CA ASP A 146 -2.67 3.32 -3.38
C ASP A 146 -2.11 2.50 -4.57
N TRP A 147 -2.86 2.48 -5.67
CA TRP A 147 -2.42 1.88 -6.92
C TRP A 147 -1.30 2.72 -7.55
N SER A 148 -0.39 2.06 -8.29
CA SER A 148 0.60 2.72 -9.13
C SER A 148 -0.06 3.54 -10.25
N GLU A 149 0.73 4.35 -10.94
CA GLU A 149 0.31 4.84 -12.25
C GLU A 149 -0.01 3.65 -13.18
N PRO A 150 -1.04 3.75 -14.02
CA PRO A 150 -1.46 2.66 -14.89
C PRO A 150 -0.45 2.45 -16.03
N LEU A 151 -0.18 1.17 -16.32
CA LEU A 151 0.54 0.74 -17.51
C LEU A 151 -0.47 0.31 -18.57
N SER A 152 -0.45 0.95 -19.73
CA SER A 152 -1.16 0.46 -20.91
C SER A 152 -0.31 -0.61 -21.62
N ALA A 153 -0.87 -1.80 -21.79
CA ALA A 153 -0.21 -2.92 -22.47
C ALA A 153 -1.19 -3.59 -23.44
N ARG A 154 -0.67 -4.18 -24.52
CA ARG A 154 -1.50 -4.85 -25.54
C ARG A 154 -1.02 -6.28 -25.77
N THR A 155 -1.93 -7.24 -25.66
CA THR A 155 -1.63 -8.65 -25.97
C THR A 155 -1.41 -8.86 -27.46
N GLU A 156 -0.56 -9.83 -27.80
CA GLU A 156 -0.29 -10.18 -29.20
C GLU A 156 -1.47 -10.89 -29.87
N GLN A 157 -1.46 -10.95 -31.20
CA GLN A 157 -2.41 -11.78 -31.95
C GLN A 157 -2.13 -13.27 -31.75
N GLN A 158 -3.19 -14.07 -31.66
CA GLN A 158 -3.08 -15.53 -31.65
C GLN A 158 -2.81 -16.02 -33.08
N ARG A 159 -1.63 -16.63 -33.30
CA ARG A 159 -1.27 -17.27 -34.58
C ARG A 159 -1.81 -18.69 -34.70
#